data_AF-A0A1Y1I2B6-F1
#
_entry.id   AF-A0A1Y1I2B6-F1
#
_cell.length_a   1.000
_cell.length_b   1.000
_cell.length_c   1.000
_cell.angle_alpha   90.00
_cell.angle_beta   90.00
_cell.angle_gamma   90.00
#
_symmetry.space_group_name_H-M   'P 1'
#
loop_
_entity.id
_entity.type
_entity.pdbx_description
1 polymer ?
#
loop_
_entity_poly.entity_id
_entity_poly.type
_entity_poly.pdbx_seq_one_letter_code
_entity_poly.pdbx_strand_id
1 'polypeptide(L)'
;MARRDTTVRYGFLLPVSGDEYSFREAPWNENVTGGNCYSYAIGHYKASARTKAMPGDIAMLFDDMHEPYGLLQPLDLSSCTDLSKRIVADGIAMRRILNGNENGGLFNQNDTVVKPGREENPAPAGHYKIMTVVDPNDFHLFRQDIMDVYNIYTYAFTSSQYISDAYDSNRHANEADHTAFRRLCPDFGPAYSNAEADLNRAITNVLIHVKRIPEYIIRKGNFILDPYWLLDCSAGQLAHSDSKLLRLQTYFASRGKRLHAATVADAIRDAKILESEPRKTPKKHELIGLWSQKLGFATPAINTDADRKLIFNPRYAAREFGSSGLAYRTICSTFYVERNHGTSSLPEVRVGVRSWT
;
A
#
# COMPACT_ATOMS: atom_id res chain seq x y z
N MET A 1 25.20 11.83 -5.09
CA MET A 1 25.00 12.87 -4.04
C MET A 1 23.54 12.81 -3.60
N ALA A 2 23.24 12.21 -2.44
CA ALA A 2 21.87 12.15 -1.93
C ALA A 2 21.47 13.52 -1.36
N ARG A 3 20.56 14.23 -2.03
CA ARG A 3 19.92 15.43 -1.49
C ARG A 3 19.12 15.02 -0.26
N ARG A 4 19.62 15.37 0.93
CA ARG A 4 18.86 15.33 2.18
C ARG A 4 18.02 16.59 2.24
N ASP A 5 16.83 16.58 1.67
CA ASP A 5 15.95 17.74 1.70
C ASP A 5 14.50 17.36 1.43
N THR A 6 13.77 17.03 2.50
CA THR A 6 12.35 17.35 2.80
C THR A 6 12.11 16.90 4.26
N THR A 7 11.06 17.41 4.92
CA THR A 7 10.66 16.97 6.29
C THR A 7 10.29 15.48 6.36
N VAL A 8 10.08 14.83 5.22
CA VAL A 8 9.97 13.38 5.08
C VAL A 8 11.36 12.76 5.17
N ARG A 9 11.70 12.07 6.26
CA ARG A 9 12.90 11.24 6.24
C ARG A 9 12.65 10.03 5.33
N TYR A 10 13.12 10.13 4.08
CA TYR A 10 13.04 9.09 3.05
C TYR A 10 13.58 7.72 3.47
N GLY A 11 14.31 7.61 4.59
CA GLY A 11 14.82 6.32 5.09
C GLY A 11 13.76 5.28 5.43
N PHE A 12 12.47 5.66 5.50
CA PHE A 12 11.35 4.74 5.77
C PHE A 12 10.40 4.55 4.60
N LEU A 13 10.50 5.39 3.58
CA LEU A 13 9.77 5.20 2.33
C LEU A 13 10.60 4.26 1.47
N LEU A 14 10.04 3.11 1.10
CA LEU A 14 10.75 2.23 0.18
C LEU A 14 10.95 2.93 -1.16
N PRO A 15 12.10 2.73 -1.81
CA PRO A 15 12.38 3.39 -3.08
C PRO A 15 11.36 2.95 -4.12
N VAL A 16 10.94 3.94 -4.91
CA VAL A 16 10.05 3.81 -6.06
C VAL A 16 10.84 4.04 -7.33
N SER A 17 10.48 3.33 -8.40
CA SER A 17 10.94 3.64 -9.75
C SER A 17 10.16 4.81 -10.36
N GLY A 18 8.93 5.03 -9.86
CA GLY A 18 7.96 5.96 -10.41
C GLY A 18 7.05 5.31 -11.45
N ASP A 19 7.35 4.06 -11.85
CA ASP A 19 6.51 3.30 -12.77
C ASP A 19 5.45 2.48 -12.06
N GLU A 20 5.42 2.36 -10.73
CA GLU A 20 4.39 1.60 -10.02
C GLU A 20 2.96 2.07 -10.35
N TYR A 21 1.97 1.20 -10.14
CA TYR A 21 0.57 1.61 -10.31
C TYR A 21 0.13 2.53 -9.18
N SER A 22 -0.68 3.55 -9.49
CA SER A 22 -1.49 4.16 -8.44
C SER A 22 -2.42 3.10 -7.86
N PHE A 23 -2.62 3.09 -6.54
CA PHE A 23 -3.60 2.20 -5.93
C PHE A 23 -4.97 2.40 -6.59
N ARG A 24 -5.56 1.31 -7.08
CA ARG A 24 -6.87 1.29 -7.73
C ARG A 24 -7.66 0.09 -7.23
N GLU A 25 -8.92 0.35 -6.87
CA GLU A 25 -9.86 -0.66 -6.40
C GLU A 25 -10.40 -1.51 -7.57
N ALA A 26 -10.70 -0.89 -8.70
CA ALA A 26 -11.12 -1.59 -9.90
C ALA A 26 -9.94 -2.33 -10.58
N PRO A 27 -10.16 -3.52 -11.17
CA PRO A 27 -11.42 -4.28 -11.20
C PRO A 27 -11.64 -5.15 -9.94
N TRP A 28 -10.68 -5.19 -9.03
CA TRP A 28 -10.62 -6.11 -7.88
C TRP A 28 -11.76 -5.97 -6.87
N ASN A 29 -12.38 -4.80 -6.81
CA ASN A 29 -13.53 -4.50 -5.95
C ASN A 29 -14.86 -4.52 -6.70
N GLU A 30 -14.86 -4.37 -8.03
CA GLU A 30 -16.08 -4.46 -8.86
C GLU A 30 -16.62 -5.89 -8.88
N ASN A 31 -15.72 -6.87 -8.84
CA ASN A 31 -16.05 -8.25 -8.54
C ASN A 31 -15.13 -8.74 -7.43
N VAL A 32 -15.59 -8.61 -6.19
CA VAL A 32 -14.81 -9.02 -5.00
C VAL A 32 -14.42 -10.49 -5.02
N THR A 33 -15.19 -11.34 -5.72
CA THR A 33 -14.88 -12.77 -5.91
C THR A 33 -13.84 -13.01 -7.00
N GLY A 34 -13.57 -12.00 -7.84
CA GLY A 34 -12.51 -11.99 -8.83
C GLY A 34 -11.14 -11.88 -8.19
N GLY A 35 -10.40 -12.99 -8.21
CA GLY A 35 -9.01 -13.06 -7.76
C GLY A 35 -8.83 -13.06 -6.22
N ASN A 36 -7.61 -13.40 -5.80
CA ASN A 36 -7.08 -13.39 -4.44
C ASN A 36 -5.81 -12.51 -4.34
N CYS A 37 -5.10 -12.58 -3.21
CA CYS A 37 -3.81 -11.92 -2.98
C CYS A 37 -2.80 -12.14 -4.12
N TYR A 38 -2.68 -13.38 -4.60
CA TYR A 38 -1.71 -13.73 -5.63
C TYR A 38 -2.02 -13.06 -6.96
N SER A 39 -3.24 -13.26 -7.46
CA SER A 39 -3.70 -12.60 -8.69
C SER A 39 -3.60 -11.08 -8.62
N TYR A 40 -3.93 -10.48 -7.47
CA TYR A 40 -3.84 -9.03 -7.25
C TYR A 40 -2.40 -8.54 -7.34
N ALA A 41 -1.50 -9.26 -6.69
CA ALA A 41 -0.09 -8.91 -6.63
C ALA A 41 0.58 -9.04 -8.00
N ILE A 42 0.35 -10.13 -8.74
CA ILE A 42 0.91 -10.31 -10.08
C ILE A 42 0.13 -9.55 -11.17
N GLY A 43 -1.00 -8.94 -10.82
CA GLY A 43 -1.82 -8.19 -11.78
C GLY A 43 -2.59 -9.06 -12.79
N HIS A 44 -2.86 -10.33 -12.46
CA HIS A 44 -3.60 -11.28 -13.30
C HIS A 44 -5.06 -11.39 -12.87
N TYR A 45 -5.96 -10.59 -13.42
CA TYR A 45 -7.37 -10.58 -13.01
C TYR A 45 -8.23 -11.58 -13.82
N LYS A 46 -8.94 -12.48 -13.13
CA LYS A 46 -9.90 -13.43 -13.72
C LYS A 46 -11.23 -13.42 -12.97
N ALA A 47 -12.18 -12.61 -13.45
CA ALA A 47 -13.49 -12.42 -12.83
C ALA A 47 -14.30 -13.73 -12.66
N SER A 48 -14.12 -14.69 -13.57
CA SER A 48 -14.84 -15.97 -13.61
C SER A 48 -14.09 -17.12 -12.92
N ALA A 49 -12.98 -16.85 -12.23
CA ALA A 49 -12.19 -17.88 -11.56
C ALA A 49 -13.03 -18.57 -10.47
N ARG A 50 -13.16 -19.90 -10.57
CA ARG A 50 -13.82 -20.73 -9.54
C ARG A 50 -12.87 -21.20 -8.45
N THR A 51 -11.56 -21.08 -8.69
CA THR A 51 -10.49 -21.49 -7.78
C THR A 51 -9.54 -20.32 -7.55
N LYS A 52 -8.97 -20.25 -6.35
CA LYS A 52 -7.95 -19.26 -5.99
C LYS A 52 -6.71 -19.51 -6.85
N ALA A 53 -6.15 -18.46 -7.45
CA ALA A 53 -4.88 -18.56 -8.15
C ALA A 53 -3.75 -18.85 -7.15
N MET A 54 -2.94 -19.85 -7.45
CA MET A 54 -1.82 -20.30 -6.63
C MET A 54 -0.50 -20.13 -7.39
N PRO A 55 0.62 -19.89 -6.70
CA PRO A 55 1.94 -19.95 -7.32
C PRO A 55 2.18 -21.27 -8.05
N GLY A 56 2.50 -21.18 -9.34
CA GLY A 56 2.76 -22.30 -10.24
C GLY A 56 1.59 -22.69 -11.14
N ASP A 57 0.38 -22.14 -10.92
CA ASP A 57 -0.81 -22.49 -11.69
C ASP A 57 -0.66 -22.20 -13.19
N ILE A 58 0.09 -21.16 -13.56
CA ILE A 58 0.28 -20.77 -14.97
C ILE A 58 1.40 -21.63 -15.58
N ALA A 59 2.45 -21.89 -14.81
CA ALA A 59 3.54 -22.77 -15.23
C ALA A 59 3.09 -24.21 -15.46
N MET A 60 2.02 -24.66 -14.79
CA MET A 60 1.42 -25.99 -15.01
C MET A 60 0.96 -26.24 -16.45
N LEU A 61 0.73 -25.19 -17.25
CA LEU A 61 0.36 -25.30 -18.66
C LEU A 61 1.49 -25.87 -19.55
N PHE A 62 2.73 -25.90 -19.05
CA PHE A 62 3.92 -26.27 -19.81
C PHE A 62 4.60 -27.50 -19.19
N ASP A 63 4.50 -28.65 -19.86
CA ASP A 63 5.04 -29.93 -19.37
C ASP A 63 6.54 -29.87 -19.05
N ASP A 64 7.31 -29.11 -19.83
CA ASP A 64 8.75 -28.95 -19.63
C ASP A 64 9.10 -28.11 -18.39
N MET A 65 8.12 -27.49 -17.74
CA MET A 65 8.29 -26.76 -16.48
C MET A 65 7.94 -27.60 -15.26
N HIS A 66 7.30 -28.77 -15.42
CA HIS A 66 6.80 -29.59 -14.32
C HIS A 66 7.92 -30.08 -13.40
N GLU A 67 8.95 -30.74 -13.94
CA GLU A 67 10.07 -31.28 -13.16
C GLU A 67 10.99 -30.16 -12.63
N PRO A 68 11.47 -29.20 -13.46
CA PRO A 68 12.43 -28.20 -12.98
C PRO A 68 11.85 -27.32 -11.87
N TYR A 69 10.54 -27.05 -11.93
CA TYR A 69 9.84 -26.23 -10.95
C TYR A 69 9.10 -27.03 -9.86
N GLY A 70 9.15 -28.37 -9.91
CA GLY A 70 8.51 -29.24 -8.92
C GLY A 70 6.98 -29.11 -8.88
N LEU A 71 6.35 -28.75 -10.00
CA LEU A 71 4.95 -28.31 -10.03
C LEU A 71 3.95 -29.43 -9.72
N LEU A 72 4.32 -30.69 -9.98
CA LEU A 72 3.51 -31.88 -9.71
C LEU A 72 3.47 -32.25 -8.22
N GLN A 73 4.37 -31.69 -7.40
CA GLN A 73 4.34 -31.89 -5.95
C GLN A 73 3.34 -30.91 -5.31
N PRO A 74 2.70 -31.27 -4.19
CA PRO A 74 1.93 -30.32 -3.39
C PRO A 74 2.79 -29.09 -3.06
N LEU A 75 2.22 -27.89 -3.21
CA LEU A 75 2.89 -26.65 -2.83
C LEU A 75 3.02 -26.58 -1.31
N ASP A 76 4.25 -26.47 -0.82
CA ASP A 76 4.51 -26.19 0.59
C ASP A 76 4.31 -24.70 0.87
N LEU A 77 3.14 -24.35 1.40
CA LEU A 77 2.74 -22.98 1.71
C LEU A 77 3.60 -22.32 2.81
N SER A 78 4.37 -23.11 3.55
CA SER A 78 5.29 -22.63 4.59
C SER A 78 6.72 -22.39 4.06
N SER A 79 7.04 -22.94 2.89
CA SER A 79 8.38 -22.86 2.30
C SER A 79 8.52 -21.63 1.42
N CYS A 80 9.31 -20.65 1.90
CA CYS A 80 9.70 -19.49 1.10
C CYS A 80 10.38 -19.90 -0.21
N THR A 81 11.16 -21.00 -0.20
CA THR A 81 11.88 -21.46 -1.39
C THR A 81 10.93 -22.05 -2.43
N ASP A 82 9.98 -22.89 -2.04
CA ASP A 82 9.01 -23.49 -2.98
C ASP A 82 8.11 -22.41 -3.58
N LEU A 83 7.56 -21.52 -2.74
CA LEU A 83 6.77 -20.37 -3.22
C LEU A 83 7.56 -19.51 -4.20
N SER A 84 8.78 -19.10 -3.86
CA SER A 84 9.60 -18.26 -4.74
C SER A 84 9.92 -18.93 -6.07
N LYS A 85 10.20 -20.23 -6.04
CA LYS A 85 10.47 -21.03 -7.23
C LYS A 85 9.25 -21.07 -8.16
N ARG A 86 8.05 -21.28 -7.62
CA ARG A 86 6.80 -21.32 -8.41
C ARG A 86 6.33 -19.96 -8.91
N ILE A 87 6.56 -18.88 -8.15
CA ILE A 87 6.29 -17.50 -8.61
C ILE A 87 7.16 -17.14 -9.82
N VAL A 88 8.45 -17.51 -9.78
CA VAL A 88 9.34 -17.31 -10.93
C VAL A 88 8.90 -18.17 -12.11
N ALA A 89 8.49 -19.42 -11.87
CA ALA A 89 7.93 -20.29 -12.89
C ALA A 89 6.73 -19.64 -13.59
N ASP A 90 5.78 -19.08 -12.84
CA ASP A 90 4.64 -18.38 -13.42
C ASP A 90 5.04 -17.16 -14.24
N GLY A 91 6.02 -16.37 -13.77
CA GLY A 91 6.49 -15.21 -14.54
C GLY A 91 7.12 -15.60 -15.89
N ILE A 92 7.80 -16.73 -15.91
CA ILE A 92 8.37 -17.28 -17.13
C ILE A 92 7.26 -17.82 -18.05
N ALA A 93 6.29 -18.56 -17.49
CA ALA A 93 5.16 -19.10 -18.23
C ALA A 93 4.30 -17.98 -18.85
N MET A 94 4.03 -16.92 -18.09
CA MET A 94 3.34 -15.72 -18.58
C MET A 94 4.08 -15.10 -19.78
N ARG A 95 5.40 -14.99 -19.72
CA ARG A 95 6.19 -14.48 -20.85
C ARG A 95 6.03 -15.36 -22.10
N ARG A 96 6.05 -16.69 -21.95
CA ARG A 96 5.82 -17.60 -23.09
C ARG A 96 4.49 -17.37 -23.76
N ILE A 97 3.43 -17.20 -22.97
CA ILE A 97 2.08 -16.92 -23.49
C ILE A 97 2.07 -15.58 -24.22
N LEU A 98 2.66 -14.53 -23.64
CA LEU A 98 2.76 -13.21 -24.27
C LEU A 98 3.55 -13.22 -25.59
N ASN A 99 4.57 -14.08 -25.71
CA ASN A 99 5.35 -14.25 -26.94
C ASN A 99 4.65 -15.16 -27.97
N GLY A 100 3.50 -15.75 -27.67
CA GLY A 100 2.82 -16.72 -28.53
C GLY A 100 3.58 -18.04 -28.70
N ASN A 101 4.53 -18.34 -27.80
CA ASN A 101 5.37 -19.54 -27.87
C ASN A 101 4.77 -20.68 -27.02
N GLU A 102 3.50 -20.99 -27.26
CA GLU A 102 2.79 -22.04 -26.52
C GLU A 102 3.22 -23.46 -26.93
N ASN A 103 3.82 -23.62 -28.12
CA ASN A 103 4.05 -24.91 -28.79
C ASN A 103 5.54 -25.33 -28.91
N GLY A 104 6.42 -24.95 -27.97
CA GLY A 104 7.73 -25.60 -27.81
C GLY A 104 8.93 -25.00 -28.58
N GLY A 105 8.91 -23.70 -28.90
CA GLY A 105 10.14 -22.99 -29.26
C GLY A 105 11.11 -22.93 -28.08
N LEU A 106 12.43 -22.89 -28.36
CA LEU A 106 13.49 -22.90 -27.33
C LEU A 106 13.18 -21.99 -26.15
N PHE A 107 13.15 -22.60 -24.98
CA PHE A 107 12.80 -21.97 -23.73
C PHE A 107 13.92 -21.07 -23.19
N ASN A 108 13.70 -19.75 -23.16
CA ASN A 108 14.60 -18.85 -22.45
C ASN A 108 14.14 -18.64 -21.00
N GLN A 109 14.78 -19.35 -20.05
CA GLN A 109 14.51 -19.22 -18.61
C GLN A 109 14.80 -17.82 -18.06
N ASN A 110 15.60 -17.03 -18.78
CA ASN A 110 15.94 -15.66 -18.39
C ASN A 110 14.89 -14.64 -18.88
N ASP A 111 14.00 -15.03 -19.79
CA ASP A 111 12.91 -14.17 -20.26
C ASP A 111 11.65 -14.42 -19.42
N THR A 112 11.36 -13.50 -18.52
CA THR A 112 10.30 -13.60 -17.52
C THR A 112 9.75 -12.22 -17.21
N VAL A 113 8.45 -12.17 -16.88
CA VAL A 113 7.78 -10.96 -16.37
C VAL A 113 7.93 -10.83 -14.85
N VAL A 114 8.45 -11.85 -14.16
CA VAL A 114 8.71 -11.84 -12.71
C VAL A 114 10.16 -12.21 -12.43
N LYS A 115 10.89 -11.34 -11.74
CA LYS A 115 12.31 -11.54 -11.39
C LYS A 115 12.51 -11.40 -9.88
N PRO A 116 13.40 -12.20 -9.27
CA PRO A 116 13.82 -11.95 -7.89
C PRO A 116 14.31 -10.51 -7.73
N GLY A 117 13.85 -9.85 -6.69
CA GLY A 117 14.13 -8.45 -6.40
C GLY A 117 14.66 -8.27 -4.98
N ARG A 118 15.05 -7.02 -4.69
CA ARG A 118 15.43 -6.59 -3.35
C ARG A 118 14.56 -5.42 -2.93
N GLU A 119 14.08 -5.47 -1.70
CA GLU A 119 13.16 -4.48 -1.17
C GLU A 119 13.79 -3.08 -1.10
N GLU A 120 15.06 -3.04 -0.70
CA GLU A 120 15.87 -1.83 -0.53
C GLU A 120 16.22 -1.15 -1.85
N ASN A 121 15.98 -1.81 -2.98
CA ASN A 121 16.25 -1.27 -4.30
C ASN A 121 14.97 -0.76 -4.95
N PRO A 122 15.03 0.33 -5.74
CA PRO A 122 13.92 0.69 -6.62
C PRO A 122 13.68 -0.46 -7.60
N ALA A 123 12.41 -0.64 -8.01
CA ALA A 123 12.13 -1.53 -9.13
C ALA A 123 12.83 -1.01 -10.40
N PRO A 124 13.22 -1.88 -11.34
CA PRO A 124 13.63 -1.44 -12.67
C PRO A 124 12.51 -0.64 -13.35
N ALA A 125 12.86 0.21 -14.31
CA ALA A 125 11.87 0.90 -15.13
C ALA A 125 10.91 -0.12 -15.78
N GLY A 126 9.63 0.25 -15.85
CA GLY A 126 8.55 -0.62 -16.32
C GLY A 126 8.15 -1.75 -15.36
N HIS A 127 8.66 -1.77 -14.12
CA HIS A 127 8.34 -2.80 -13.12
C HIS A 127 7.82 -2.19 -11.82
N TYR A 128 7.11 -2.99 -11.04
CA TYR A 128 6.72 -2.73 -9.66
C TYR A 128 7.18 -3.88 -8.75
N LYS A 129 7.16 -3.69 -7.42
CA LYS A 129 7.51 -4.74 -6.47
C LYS A 129 6.29 -5.53 -5.99
N ILE A 130 6.48 -6.81 -5.75
CA ILE A 130 5.62 -7.61 -4.88
C ILE A 130 6.45 -8.21 -3.75
N MET A 131 5.82 -8.48 -2.61
CA MET A 131 6.46 -9.10 -1.46
C MET A 131 5.62 -10.26 -0.96
N THR A 132 6.25 -11.42 -0.80
CA THR A 132 5.62 -12.63 -0.27
C THR A 132 5.87 -12.77 1.22
N VAL A 133 4.82 -13.21 1.92
CA VAL A 133 4.86 -13.54 3.34
C VAL A 133 4.16 -14.88 3.56
N VAL A 134 4.54 -15.60 4.61
CA VAL A 134 3.98 -16.92 4.91
C VAL A 134 3.60 -17.06 6.36
N ASP A 135 2.63 -17.94 6.57
CA ASP A 135 2.25 -18.58 7.82
C ASP A 135 2.37 -20.11 7.63
N PRO A 136 2.37 -20.94 8.69
CA PRO A 136 2.54 -22.39 8.53
C PRO A 136 1.56 -23.08 7.57
N ASN A 137 0.39 -22.48 7.33
CA ASN A 137 -0.68 -23.08 6.52
C ASN A 137 -1.13 -22.21 5.34
N ASP A 138 -0.51 -21.05 5.12
CA ASP A 138 -0.96 -20.10 4.09
C ASP A 138 0.14 -19.12 3.69
N PHE A 139 -0.06 -18.46 2.56
CA PHE A 139 0.81 -17.40 2.06
C PHE A 139 0.01 -16.14 1.73
N HIS A 140 0.70 -15.01 1.69
CA HIS A 140 0.11 -13.74 1.30
C HIS A 140 1.07 -12.91 0.47
N LEU A 141 0.51 -12.01 -0.35
CA LEU A 141 1.29 -11.12 -1.19
C LEU A 141 0.83 -9.67 -1.03
N PHE A 142 1.84 -8.80 -0.94
CA PHE A 142 1.68 -7.37 -1.05
C PHE A 142 2.13 -6.92 -2.43
N ARG A 143 1.46 -5.93 -2.99
CA ARG A 143 1.87 -5.19 -4.18
C ARG A 143 2.33 -3.80 -3.79
N GLN A 144 3.46 -3.36 -4.32
CA GLN A 144 3.86 -1.97 -4.19
C GLN A 144 3.08 -1.12 -5.20
N ASP A 145 2.45 -0.09 -4.67
CA ASP A 145 1.75 0.95 -5.42
C ASP A 145 2.40 2.31 -5.12
N ILE A 146 2.00 3.31 -5.88
CA ILE A 146 2.29 4.72 -5.59
C ILE A 146 1.02 5.45 -5.15
N MET A 147 1.23 6.49 -4.35
CA MET A 147 0.18 7.39 -3.92
C MET A 147 0.71 8.83 -3.91
N ASP A 148 -0.15 9.77 -4.30
CA ASP A 148 0.08 11.19 -4.04
C ASP A 148 -0.01 11.43 -2.52
N VAL A 149 1.04 12.00 -1.96
CA VAL A 149 1.14 12.45 -0.56
C VAL A 149 -0.13 13.14 -0.06
N TYR A 150 -0.75 13.99 -0.88
CA TYR A 150 -1.98 14.68 -0.53
C TYR A 150 -3.17 13.74 -0.32
N ASN A 151 -3.22 12.63 -1.05
CA ASN A 151 -4.30 11.63 -0.95
C ASN A 151 -4.33 10.93 0.41
N ILE A 152 -3.24 10.95 1.17
CA ILE A 152 -3.19 10.35 2.52
C ILE A 152 -4.23 10.95 3.46
N TYR A 153 -4.64 12.22 3.26
CA TYR A 153 -5.60 12.88 4.15
C TYR A 153 -6.94 13.21 3.50
N THR A 154 -7.01 13.22 2.19
CA THR A 154 -8.23 13.62 1.47
C THR A 154 -9.13 12.44 1.11
N TYR A 155 -8.62 11.20 1.15
CA TYR A 155 -9.38 10.00 0.80
C TYR A 155 -9.95 9.25 1.99
N ALA A 156 -11.15 8.67 1.84
CA ALA A 156 -11.66 7.67 2.76
C ALA A 156 -11.18 6.29 2.30
N PHE A 157 -10.08 5.80 2.89
CA PHE A 157 -9.54 4.49 2.52
C PHE A 157 -10.48 3.37 2.94
N THR A 158 -10.70 2.42 2.02
CA THR A 158 -11.69 1.33 2.11
C THR A 158 -13.15 1.75 2.35
N SER A 159 -13.49 3.00 1.96
CA SER A 159 -14.69 3.28 1.16
C SER A 159 -14.61 4.70 0.58
N SER A 160 -14.19 4.91 -0.67
CA SER A 160 -14.71 6.09 -1.38
C SER A 160 -14.56 6.05 -2.89
N GLN A 161 -15.73 6.10 -3.51
CA GLN A 161 -15.99 6.76 -4.78
C GLN A 161 -15.37 8.19 -4.83
N TYR A 162 -14.52 8.37 -5.86
CA TYR A 162 -14.15 9.56 -6.66
C TYR A 162 -13.36 10.77 -6.09
N ILE A 163 -12.22 11.07 -6.78
CA ILE A 163 -11.21 12.12 -6.53
C ILE A 163 -11.76 13.48 -7.00
N SER A 164 -12.63 13.45 -8.01
CA SER A 164 -13.07 14.60 -8.78
C SER A 164 -14.03 15.52 -8.03
N ASP A 165 -14.67 15.01 -6.97
CA ASP A 165 -15.84 15.67 -6.41
C ASP A 165 -15.45 16.66 -5.29
N ALA A 166 -14.25 16.51 -4.71
CA ALA A 166 -13.78 17.32 -3.58
C ALA A 166 -13.14 18.67 -3.97
N TYR A 167 -12.88 18.88 -5.26
CA TYR A 167 -12.21 20.09 -5.76
C TYR A 167 -13.01 20.65 -6.92
N ASP A 168 -13.34 21.94 -6.84
CA ASP A 168 -13.87 22.64 -7.99
C ASP A 168 -12.81 22.74 -9.11
N SER A 169 -13.22 23.21 -10.29
CA SER A 169 -12.32 23.44 -11.42
C SER A 169 -11.18 24.44 -11.13
N ASN A 170 -11.23 25.14 -9.99
CA ASN A 170 -10.22 26.10 -9.52
C ASN A 170 -9.35 25.56 -8.38
N ARG A 171 -9.48 24.27 -8.02
CA ARG A 171 -8.80 23.61 -6.88
C ARG A 171 -9.17 24.18 -5.51
N HIS A 172 -10.30 24.85 -5.38
CA HIS A 172 -10.84 25.18 -4.07
C HIS A 172 -11.62 23.97 -3.54
N ALA A 173 -11.37 23.64 -2.27
CA ALA A 173 -12.16 22.65 -1.56
C ALA A 173 -13.59 23.19 -1.41
N ASN A 174 -14.57 22.45 -1.91
CA ASN A 174 -15.97 22.83 -1.79
C ASN A 174 -16.43 22.70 -0.33
N GLU A 175 -17.05 23.73 0.22
CA GLU A 175 -17.52 23.78 1.61
C GLU A 175 -18.59 22.71 1.91
N ALA A 176 -19.31 22.21 0.89
CA ALA A 176 -20.21 21.07 1.01
C ALA A 176 -19.47 19.74 1.28
N ASP A 177 -18.19 19.64 0.90
CA ASP A 177 -17.32 18.47 1.14
C ASP A 177 -16.67 18.47 2.52
N HIS A 178 -16.92 19.48 3.36
CA HIS A 178 -16.74 19.34 4.81
C HIS A 178 -17.58 18.16 5.38
N THR A 179 -18.54 17.64 4.60
CA THR A 179 -19.22 16.37 4.86
C THR A 179 -18.27 15.17 4.86
N ALA A 180 -17.20 15.15 4.05
CA ALA A 180 -16.18 14.09 4.10
C ALA A 180 -15.42 14.07 5.43
N PHE A 181 -15.11 15.25 5.98
CA PHE A 181 -14.53 15.39 7.32
C PHE A 181 -15.52 14.96 8.41
N ARG A 182 -16.81 15.26 8.27
CA ARG A 182 -17.87 14.73 9.16
C ARG A 182 -18.09 13.22 9.01
N ARG A 183 -17.87 12.63 7.82
CA ARG A 183 -17.95 11.17 7.58
C ARG A 183 -16.81 10.42 8.27
N LEU A 184 -15.67 11.08 8.45
CA LEU A 184 -14.54 10.58 9.21
C LEU A 184 -14.81 10.61 10.73
N CYS A 185 -15.52 11.62 11.25
CA CYS A 185 -15.79 11.78 12.68
C CYS A 185 -16.41 10.55 13.39
N PRO A 186 -17.40 9.81 12.84
CA PRO A 186 -17.91 8.57 13.43
C PRO A 186 -16.82 7.54 13.76
N ASP A 187 -15.79 7.42 12.91
CA ASP A 187 -14.65 6.52 13.13
C ASP A 187 -13.66 7.05 14.18
N PHE A 188 -13.69 8.36 14.45
CA PHE A 188 -12.82 9.04 15.43
C PHE A 188 -13.49 9.30 16.79
N GLY A 189 -14.79 9.02 16.91
CA GLY A 189 -15.63 9.34 18.08
C GLY A 189 -16.21 10.75 18.04
N PRO A 190 -17.16 11.09 18.94
CA PRO A 190 -17.71 12.44 19.02
C PRO A 190 -16.58 13.46 19.20
N ALA A 191 -16.67 14.60 18.52
CA ALA A 191 -15.80 15.75 18.77
C ALA A 191 -15.66 15.93 20.30
N TYR A 192 -14.43 15.78 20.79
CA TYR A 192 -14.19 15.39 22.17
C TYR A 192 -14.82 16.37 23.16
N SER A 193 -15.69 15.85 24.03
CA SER A 193 -16.25 16.63 25.14
C SER A 193 -15.11 17.25 25.95
N ASN A 194 -15.21 18.56 26.22
CA ASN A 194 -14.26 19.35 27.01
C ASN A 194 -12.97 19.77 26.30
N ALA A 195 -12.89 19.67 24.96
CA ALA A 195 -11.90 20.42 24.20
C ALA A 195 -12.38 21.85 23.96
N GLU A 196 -11.47 22.81 24.01
CA GLU A 196 -11.76 24.19 23.63
C GLU A 196 -12.05 24.26 22.12
N ALA A 197 -13.02 25.08 21.72
CA ALA A 197 -13.55 25.08 20.37
C ALA A 197 -12.48 25.34 19.28
N ASP A 198 -11.49 26.17 19.61
CA ASP A 198 -10.36 26.53 18.74
C ASP A 198 -9.35 25.38 18.54
N LEU A 199 -9.37 24.35 19.39
CA LEU A 199 -8.49 23.19 19.29
C LEU A 199 -9.11 22.02 18.51
N ASN A 200 -10.42 22.00 18.33
CA ASN A 200 -11.14 20.84 17.78
C ASN A 200 -10.58 20.37 16.43
N ARG A 201 -10.25 21.30 15.53
CA ARG A 201 -9.71 20.97 14.22
C ARG A 201 -8.30 20.37 14.31
N ALA A 202 -7.39 21.01 15.06
CA ALA A 202 -6.04 20.49 15.28
C ALA A 202 -6.03 19.12 15.95
N ILE A 203 -6.87 18.92 16.98
CA ILE A 203 -7.05 17.63 17.66
C ILE A 203 -7.47 16.57 16.64
N THR A 204 -8.45 16.88 15.79
CA THR A 204 -8.94 15.94 14.77
C THR A 204 -7.86 15.62 13.74
N ASN A 205 -7.10 16.61 13.27
CA ASN A 205 -6.03 16.40 12.29
C ASN A 205 -4.92 15.49 12.86
N VAL A 206 -4.53 15.68 14.12
CA VAL A 206 -3.56 14.82 14.81
C VAL A 206 -4.09 13.39 14.94
N LEU A 207 -5.37 13.22 15.27
CA LEU A 207 -5.99 11.89 15.38
C LEU A 207 -6.05 11.17 14.04
N ILE A 208 -6.44 11.86 12.97
CA ILE A 208 -6.43 11.33 11.60
C ILE A 208 -5.01 10.86 11.24
N HIS A 209 -4.01 11.70 11.48
CA HIS A 209 -2.61 11.39 11.21
C HIS A 209 -2.16 10.13 11.96
N VAL A 210 -2.29 10.13 13.29
CA VAL A 210 -1.84 9.01 14.12
C VAL A 210 -2.63 7.73 13.85
N LYS A 211 -3.91 7.84 13.46
CA LYS A 211 -4.72 6.68 13.09
C LYS A 211 -4.26 6.07 11.77
N ARG A 212 -3.96 6.88 10.74
CA ARG A 212 -3.62 6.41 9.39
C ARG A 212 -2.17 5.99 9.23
N ILE A 213 -1.26 6.68 9.89
CA ILE A 213 0.18 6.45 9.73
C ILE A 213 0.67 5.44 10.77
N PRO A 214 1.44 4.41 10.37
CA PRO A 214 2.08 3.49 11.31
C PRO A 214 2.98 4.21 12.31
N GLU A 215 2.95 3.75 13.56
CA GLU A 215 3.73 4.37 14.64
C GLU A 215 5.23 4.40 14.34
N TYR A 216 5.76 3.37 13.67
CA TYR A 216 7.18 3.33 13.30
C TYR A 216 7.55 4.42 12.27
N ILE A 217 6.62 4.78 11.38
CA ILE A 217 6.79 5.87 10.41
C ILE A 217 6.76 7.22 11.13
N ILE A 218 5.85 7.40 12.09
CA ILE A 218 5.77 8.62 12.91
C ILE A 218 7.05 8.77 13.75
N ARG A 219 7.35 7.79 14.61
CA ARG A 219 8.44 7.91 15.59
C ARG A 219 9.83 7.89 14.98
N LYS A 220 10.08 7.02 14.01
CA LYS A 220 11.44 6.84 13.45
C LYS A 220 11.64 7.73 12.23
N GLY A 221 10.60 7.88 11.41
CA GLY A 221 10.63 8.68 10.20
C GLY A 221 10.37 10.16 10.40
N ASN A 222 9.81 10.58 11.54
CA ASN A 222 9.30 11.94 11.73
C ASN A 222 8.43 12.37 10.55
N PHE A 223 7.57 11.47 10.07
CA PHE A 223 6.84 11.70 8.84
C PHE A 223 5.63 12.60 9.11
N ILE A 224 5.83 13.92 9.04
CA ILE A 224 4.75 14.91 9.08
C ILE A 224 4.56 15.47 7.67
N LEU A 225 3.45 15.08 7.05
CA LEU A 225 3.07 15.44 5.69
C LEU A 225 2.88 16.95 5.49
N ASP A 226 2.07 17.56 6.35
CA ASP A 226 1.81 19.00 6.35
C ASP A 226 1.67 19.45 7.80
N PRO A 227 2.73 20.04 8.39
CA PRO A 227 2.70 20.45 9.78
C PRO A 227 1.71 21.60 10.03
N TYR A 228 1.47 22.47 9.06
CA TYR A 228 0.52 23.58 9.18
C TYR A 228 -0.92 23.09 9.22
N TRP A 229 -1.27 22.16 8.33
CA TRP A 229 -2.56 21.47 8.39
C TRP A 229 -2.73 20.75 9.73
N LEU A 230 -1.72 20.00 10.17
CA LEU A 230 -1.82 19.20 11.40
C LEU A 230 -2.04 20.06 12.64
N LEU A 231 -1.41 21.24 12.69
CA LEU A 231 -1.53 22.20 13.80
C LEU A 231 -2.71 23.17 13.65
N ASP A 232 -3.41 23.15 12.51
CA ASP A 232 -4.47 24.10 12.15
C ASP A 232 -4.00 25.55 12.28
N CYS A 233 -2.91 25.88 11.56
CA CYS A 233 -2.38 27.24 11.43
C CYS A 233 -1.85 27.47 10.01
N SER A 234 -1.58 28.72 9.63
CA SER A 234 -0.93 29.04 8.34
C SER A 234 0.57 29.29 8.51
N ALA A 235 1.33 29.19 7.42
CA ALA A 235 2.72 29.63 7.40
C ALA A 235 2.85 31.11 7.81
N GLY A 236 3.78 31.43 8.71
CA GLY A 236 3.98 32.78 9.26
C GLY A 236 3.06 33.12 10.44
N GLN A 237 2.12 32.24 10.81
CA GLN A 237 1.24 32.42 11.96
C GLN A 237 1.67 31.60 13.18
N LEU A 238 2.78 30.87 13.11
CA LEU A 238 3.16 29.95 14.17
C LEU A 238 3.48 30.67 15.49
N ALA A 239 4.22 31.79 15.43
CA ALA A 239 4.54 32.60 16.61
C ALA A 239 3.29 33.16 17.32
N HIS A 240 2.24 33.50 16.58
CA HIS A 240 0.97 33.96 17.13
C HIS A 240 0.14 32.81 17.73
N SER A 241 0.55 31.57 17.48
CA SER A 241 -0.17 30.36 17.88
C SER A 241 0.46 29.64 19.08
N ASP A 242 1.57 30.14 19.67
CA ASP A 242 2.31 29.44 20.73
C ASP A 242 1.43 28.95 21.90
N SER A 243 0.47 29.78 22.34
CA SER A 243 -0.51 29.40 23.37
C SER A 243 -1.42 28.25 22.93
N LYS A 244 -1.96 28.31 21.70
CA LYS A 244 -2.79 27.24 21.09
C LYS A 244 -1.99 25.94 20.98
N LEU A 245 -0.73 26.02 20.53
CA LEU A 245 0.15 24.87 20.32
C LEU A 245 0.52 24.19 21.65
N LEU A 246 0.84 24.97 22.69
CA LEU A 246 1.11 24.45 24.02
C LEU A 246 -0.13 23.77 24.62
N ARG A 247 -1.31 24.38 24.46
CA ARG A 247 -2.60 23.81 24.88
C ARG A 247 -2.89 22.50 24.14
N LEU A 248 -2.65 22.43 22.83
CA LEU A 248 -2.81 21.21 22.03
C LEU A 248 -1.87 20.09 22.48
N GLN A 249 -0.60 20.39 22.71
CA GLN A 249 0.37 19.41 23.21
C GLN A 249 -0.02 18.89 24.60
N THR A 250 -0.41 19.80 25.50
CA THR A 250 -0.87 19.47 26.86
C THR A 250 -2.15 18.65 26.85
N TYR A 251 -3.07 18.93 25.92
CA TYR A 251 -4.32 18.20 25.73
C TYR A 251 -4.07 16.70 25.53
N PHE A 252 -3.12 16.33 24.66
CA PHE A 252 -2.80 14.92 24.41
C PHE A 252 -1.96 14.30 25.53
N ALA A 253 -1.01 15.05 26.10
CA ALA A 253 -0.15 14.57 27.18
C ALA A 253 -0.96 14.20 28.43
N SER A 254 -1.87 15.09 28.85
CA SER A 254 -2.74 14.90 30.04
C SER A 254 -3.69 13.70 29.91
N ARG A 255 -4.00 13.26 28.68
CA ARG A 255 -4.85 12.09 28.39
C ARG A 255 -4.06 10.81 28.14
N GLY A 256 -2.76 10.80 28.41
CA GLY A 256 -1.89 9.64 28.20
C GLY A 256 -1.64 9.30 26.71
N LYS A 257 -2.01 10.19 25.78
CA LYS A 257 -1.85 9.98 24.33
C LYS A 257 -0.43 10.38 23.88
N ARG A 258 0.58 9.68 24.40
CA ARG A 258 2.01 10.03 24.22
C ARG A 258 2.42 10.18 22.75
N LEU A 259 2.00 9.26 21.88
CA LEU A 259 2.31 9.34 20.44
C LEU A 259 1.74 10.61 19.79
N HIS A 260 0.52 11.01 20.16
CA HIS A 260 -0.13 12.20 19.60
C HIS A 260 0.57 13.48 20.06
N ALA A 261 0.94 13.55 21.35
CA ALA A 261 1.71 14.67 21.89
C ALA A 261 3.09 14.79 21.21
N ALA A 262 3.75 13.66 20.92
CA ALA A 262 5.00 13.64 20.17
C ALA A 262 4.79 14.12 18.73
N THR A 263 3.75 13.65 18.02
CA THR A 263 3.38 14.13 16.68
C THR A 263 3.15 15.65 16.65
N VAL A 264 2.50 16.22 17.66
CA VAL A 264 2.32 17.68 17.77
C VAL A 264 3.67 18.38 17.93
N ALA A 265 4.53 17.90 18.83
CA ALA A 265 5.85 18.48 19.03
C ALA A 265 6.72 18.43 17.76
N ASP A 266 6.64 17.31 17.05
CA ASP A 266 7.30 17.07 15.77
C ASP A 266 6.80 18.03 14.69
N ALA A 267 5.48 18.19 14.56
CA ALA A 267 4.90 19.14 13.63
C ALA A 267 5.25 20.60 13.96
N ILE A 268 5.30 20.99 15.24
CA ILE A 268 5.73 22.35 15.64
C ILE A 268 7.16 22.60 15.21
N ARG A 269 8.06 21.64 15.44
CA ARG A 269 9.45 21.74 15.03
C ARG A 269 9.57 21.84 13.51
N ASP A 270 8.85 21.00 12.78
CA ASP A 270 8.89 20.98 11.32
C ASP A 270 8.32 22.28 10.74
N ALA A 271 7.24 22.83 11.30
CA ALA A 271 6.71 24.14 10.93
C ALA A 271 7.75 25.25 11.14
N LYS A 272 8.45 25.29 12.29
CA LYS A 272 9.52 26.28 12.54
C LYS A 272 10.64 26.19 11.50
N ILE A 273 11.05 24.97 11.15
CA ILE A 273 12.04 24.77 10.09
C ILE A 273 11.53 25.33 8.77
N LEU A 274 10.29 25.03 8.38
CA LEU A 274 9.70 25.51 7.14
C LEU A 274 9.51 27.04 7.10
N GLU A 275 9.23 27.69 8.23
CA GLU A 275 9.19 29.16 8.30
C GLU A 275 10.59 29.77 8.06
N SER A 276 11.64 29.15 8.61
CA SER A 276 13.02 29.61 8.40
C SER A 276 13.60 29.21 7.04
N GLU A 277 13.10 28.13 6.44
CA GLU A 277 13.61 27.55 5.21
C GLU A 277 12.46 27.12 4.27
N PRO A 278 11.70 28.07 3.69
CA PRO A 278 10.52 27.75 2.87
C PRO A 278 10.79 26.83 1.68
N ARG A 279 12.03 26.82 1.18
CA ARG A 279 12.47 25.94 0.08
C ARG A 279 12.47 24.45 0.44
N LYS A 280 12.45 24.12 1.74
CA LYS A 280 12.37 22.74 2.25
C LYS A 280 10.92 22.21 2.34
N THR A 281 9.93 23.01 1.95
CA THR A 281 8.51 22.61 1.97
C THR A 281 8.32 21.35 1.11
N PRO A 282 7.75 20.27 1.68
CA PRO A 282 7.41 19.08 0.90
C PRO A 282 6.52 19.44 -0.28
N LYS A 283 6.73 18.79 -1.41
CA LYS A 283 5.86 18.97 -2.55
C LYS A 283 4.55 18.25 -2.25
N LYS A 284 3.43 19.00 -2.21
CA LYS A 284 2.11 18.44 -1.88
C LYS A 284 1.71 17.25 -2.78
N HIS A 285 2.17 17.26 -4.03
CA HIS A 285 1.92 16.22 -5.05
C HIS A 285 3.11 15.29 -5.28
N GLU A 286 3.97 15.13 -4.28
CA GLU A 286 5.03 14.13 -4.35
C GLU A 286 4.42 12.74 -4.34
N LEU A 287 4.88 11.88 -5.25
CA LEU A 287 4.50 10.48 -5.27
C LEU A 287 5.36 9.72 -4.28
N ILE A 288 4.72 8.92 -3.43
CA ILE A 288 5.39 8.03 -2.48
C ILE A 288 5.00 6.58 -2.74
N GLY A 289 5.91 5.67 -2.39
CA GLY A 289 5.66 4.24 -2.39
C GLY A 289 4.82 3.84 -1.19
N LEU A 290 3.75 3.09 -1.45
CA LEU A 290 2.95 2.37 -0.47
C LEU A 290 2.78 0.93 -0.93
N TRP A 291 2.16 0.13 -0.08
CA TRP A 291 1.79 -1.23 -0.41
C TRP A 291 0.29 -1.43 -0.25
N SER A 292 -0.20 -2.39 -1.01
CA SER A 292 -1.59 -2.82 -0.98
C SER A 292 -1.66 -4.34 -1.05
N GLN A 293 -2.82 -4.86 -0.72
CA GLN A 293 -3.09 -6.28 -0.59
C GLN A 293 -4.55 -6.59 -0.85
N LYS A 294 -4.85 -7.87 -1.08
CA LYS A 294 -6.22 -8.39 -1.11
C LYS A 294 -6.25 -9.63 -0.24
N LEU A 295 -7.00 -9.61 0.86
CA LEU A 295 -6.96 -10.64 1.91
C LEU A 295 -7.37 -12.04 1.41
N GLY A 296 -8.21 -12.10 0.39
CA GLY A 296 -8.56 -13.34 -0.27
C GLY A 296 -9.67 -13.17 -1.28
N PHE A 297 -10.38 -14.26 -1.54
CA PHE A 297 -11.63 -14.21 -2.30
C PHE A 297 -12.70 -13.45 -1.51
N ALA A 298 -13.56 -12.73 -2.23
CA ALA A 298 -14.66 -11.96 -1.68
C ALA A 298 -14.26 -10.81 -0.73
N THR A 299 -12.97 -10.46 -0.66
CA THR A 299 -12.50 -9.28 0.07
C THR A 299 -12.11 -8.18 -0.90
N PRO A 300 -12.36 -6.89 -0.62
CA PRO A 300 -11.81 -5.82 -1.43
C PRO A 300 -10.27 -5.81 -1.37
N ALA A 301 -9.64 -5.26 -2.40
CA ALA A 301 -8.28 -4.79 -2.33
C ALA A 301 -8.22 -3.58 -1.38
N ILE A 302 -7.20 -3.57 -0.52
CA ILE A 302 -7.00 -2.59 0.53
C ILE A 302 -5.53 -2.13 0.52
N ASN A 303 -5.27 -0.92 0.97
CA ASN A 303 -3.91 -0.37 1.15
C ASN A 303 -3.54 -0.22 2.64
N THR A 304 -4.29 -0.92 3.50
CA THR A 304 -4.16 -0.87 4.95
C THR A 304 -3.85 -2.23 5.54
N ASP A 305 -3.16 -2.21 6.67
CA ASP A 305 -2.82 -3.38 7.48
C ASP A 305 -3.97 -3.76 8.44
N ALA A 306 -3.76 -4.78 9.28
CA ALA A 306 -4.77 -5.25 10.21
C ALA A 306 -5.18 -4.22 11.28
N ASP A 307 -4.30 -3.26 11.59
CA ASP A 307 -4.57 -2.14 12.48
C ASP A 307 -5.27 -0.97 11.76
N ARG A 308 -5.63 -1.18 10.48
CA ARG A 308 -6.23 -0.20 9.56
C ARG A 308 -5.30 0.99 9.29
N LYS A 309 -3.98 0.78 9.32
CA LYS A 309 -2.96 1.78 8.99
C LYS A 309 -2.42 1.56 7.59
N LEU A 310 -2.00 2.63 6.92
CA LEU A 310 -1.39 2.52 5.59
C LEU A 310 -0.13 1.66 5.63
N ILE A 311 0.05 0.83 4.60
CA ILE A 311 1.19 -0.08 4.53
C ILE A 311 2.36 0.64 3.83
N PHE A 312 3.30 1.16 4.60
CA PHE A 312 4.53 1.73 4.05
C PHE A 312 5.62 0.68 3.80
N ASN A 313 5.63 -0.37 4.61
CA ASN A 313 6.54 -1.49 4.49
C ASN A 313 5.89 -2.76 5.10
N PRO A 314 5.67 -3.83 4.33
CA PRO A 314 5.02 -5.04 4.82
C PRO A 314 5.73 -5.74 5.99
N ARG A 315 7.04 -5.50 6.21
CA ARG A 315 7.78 -6.05 7.37
C ARG A 315 7.28 -5.55 8.71
N TYR A 316 6.76 -4.33 8.74
CA TYR A 316 6.30 -3.67 9.95
C TYR A 316 4.78 -3.55 10.02
N ALA A 317 4.08 -4.03 8.98
CA ALA A 317 2.64 -4.00 8.91
C ALA A 317 2.02 -5.02 9.88
N ALA A 318 0.92 -4.65 10.53
CA ALA A 318 0.11 -5.59 11.27
C ALA A 318 -0.54 -6.59 10.29
N ARG A 319 -0.30 -7.88 10.49
CA ARG A 319 -0.75 -8.94 9.57
C ARG A 319 -1.79 -9.88 10.17
N GLU A 320 -2.21 -9.64 11.42
CA GLU A 320 -3.17 -10.47 12.14
C GLU A 320 -4.60 -9.95 11.94
N PHE A 321 -5.28 -10.48 10.91
CA PHE A 321 -6.64 -10.05 10.55
C PHE A 321 -7.70 -10.82 11.35
N GLY A 322 -8.12 -10.26 12.47
CA GLY A 322 -9.15 -10.82 13.35
C GLY A 322 -8.62 -11.81 14.39
N SER A 323 -9.44 -12.17 15.37
CA SER A 323 -9.03 -12.97 16.56
C SER A 323 -8.66 -14.43 16.27
N SER A 324 -8.95 -14.92 15.07
CA SER A 324 -8.58 -16.26 14.59
C SER A 324 -7.83 -16.19 13.25
N GLY A 325 -7.33 -15.01 12.89
CA GLY A 325 -6.70 -14.76 11.59
C GLY A 325 -5.28 -15.31 11.49
N LEU A 326 -4.86 -15.61 10.26
CA LEU A 326 -3.47 -15.92 9.94
C LEU A 326 -2.61 -14.68 10.23
N ALA A 327 -1.48 -14.86 10.91
CA ALA A 327 -0.63 -13.75 11.33
C ALA A 327 0.55 -13.48 10.37
N TYR A 328 0.64 -14.27 9.28
CA TYR A 328 1.66 -14.22 8.23
C TYR A 328 3.02 -13.73 8.71
N ARG A 329 3.64 -14.42 9.68
CA ARG A 329 4.75 -13.86 10.47
C ARG A 329 6.04 -13.72 9.66
N THR A 330 6.28 -14.62 8.71
CA THR A 330 7.55 -14.74 8.02
C THR A 330 7.53 -13.95 6.71
N ILE A 331 8.55 -13.11 6.51
CA ILE A 331 8.79 -12.41 5.23
C ILE A 331 9.67 -13.32 4.37
N CYS A 332 9.25 -13.62 3.14
CA CYS A 332 9.96 -14.54 2.28
C CYS A 332 10.82 -13.82 1.23
N SER A 333 10.20 -13.32 0.16
CA SER A 333 10.92 -12.82 -1.00
C SER A 333 10.26 -11.60 -1.59
N THR A 334 11.07 -10.74 -2.20
CA THR A 334 10.62 -9.63 -3.01
C THR A 334 10.86 -9.96 -4.47
N PHE A 335 9.92 -9.58 -5.34
CA PHE A 335 10.06 -9.76 -6.78
C PHE A 335 9.79 -8.43 -7.47
N TYR A 336 10.45 -8.23 -8.60
CA TYR A 336 10.04 -7.23 -9.58
C TYR A 336 9.12 -7.89 -10.57
N VAL A 337 8.00 -7.24 -10.81
CA VAL A 337 6.97 -7.69 -11.74
C VAL A 337 6.83 -6.62 -12.82
N GLU A 338 6.97 -7.02 -14.07
CA GLU A 338 6.79 -6.14 -15.22
C GLU A 338 5.38 -5.55 -15.22
N ARG A 339 5.20 -4.36 -15.75
CA ARG A 339 3.86 -3.79 -15.91
C ARG A 339 3.15 -4.35 -17.12
N ASN A 340 1.82 -4.35 -17.04
CA ASN A 340 0.92 -4.63 -18.15
C ASN A 340 1.04 -6.04 -18.76
N HIS A 341 1.69 -6.97 -18.05
CA HIS A 341 1.80 -8.37 -18.48
C HIS A 341 0.56 -9.22 -18.12
N GLY A 342 -0.31 -8.71 -17.22
CA GLY A 342 -1.50 -9.43 -16.70
C GLY A 342 -2.85 -8.76 -16.99
N THR A 343 -2.88 -7.60 -17.65
CA THR A 343 -4.12 -6.89 -17.97
C THR A 343 -4.84 -7.54 -19.16
N SER A 344 -5.78 -8.44 -18.86
CA SER A 344 -6.95 -8.83 -19.69
C SER A 344 -6.72 -9.40 -21.10
N SER A 345 -5.49 -9.67 -21.53
CA SER A 345 -5.19 -10.12 -22.90
C SER A 345 -4.59 -11.52 -23.01
N LEU A 346 -4.59 -12.33 -21.94
CA LEU A 346 -4.39 -13.76 -22.15
C LEU A 346 -5.66 -14.27 -22.82
N PRO A 347 -5.62 -14.72 -24.09
CA PRO A 347 -6.77 -15.35 -24.71
C PRO A 347 -7.24 -16.48 -23.79
N GLU A 348 -8.53 -16.77 -23.77
CA GLU A 348 -9.04 -18.03 -23.21
C GLU A 348 -8.35 -19.17 -23.96
N VAL A 349 -7.16 -19.57 -23.51
CA VAL A 349 -6.56 -20.83 -23.90
C VAL A 349 -7.59 -21.84 -23.44
N ARG A 350 -8.26 -22.45 -24.41
CA ARG A 350 -9.17 -23.58 -24.20
C ARG A 350 -8.33 -24.73 -23.67
N VAL A 351 -7.99 -24.69 -22.40
CA VAL A 351 -7.50 -25.85 -21.67
C VAL A 351 -8.70 -26.78 -21.63
N GLY A 352 -8.71 -27.75 -22.53
CA GLY A 352 -9.63 -28.88 -22.47
C GLY A 352 -9.44 -29.51 -21.10
N VAL A 353 -10.38 -29.22 -20.19
CA VAL A 353 -10.46 -29.83 -18.88
C VAL A 353 -10.63 -31.34 -19.11
N ARG A 354 -9.54 -32.09 -19.07
CA ARG A 354 -9.62 -33.50 -18.70
C ARG A 354 -9.85 -33.51 -17.20
N SER A 355 -11.10 -33.78 -16.82
CA SER A 355 -11.47 -34.15 -15.46
C SER A 355 -10.59 -35.31 -15.01
N TRP A 356 -9.75 -35.07 -14.02
CA TRP A 356 -9.10 -36.15 -13.27
C TRP A 356 -10.03 -36.47 -12.10
N THR A 357 -10.73 -37.61 -12.22
CA THR A 357 -11.35 -38.33 -11.10
C THR A 357 -10.29 -39.06 -10.30
#